data_AF-A0A1G8HR39-F1
#
_entry.id   AF-A0A1G8HR39-F1
#
_cell.length_a   1.000
_cell.length_b   1.000
_cell.length_c   1.000
_cell.angle_alpha   90.00
_cell.angle_beta   90.00
_cell.angle_gamma   90.00
#
_symmetry.space_group_name_H-M   'P 1'
#
loop_
_entity.id
_entity.type
_entity.pdbx_description
1 polymer ?
#
loop_
_entity_poly.entity_id
_entity_poly.type
_entity_poly.pdbx_seq_one_letter_code
_entity_poly.pdbx_strand_id
1 'polypeptide(L)'
;MNNKNSSLKMGLLDNGAHSLKRGYEVWNEWKKNEDGWLLKESIIWVHHGIELLLKQLLVQNNEFLVFQDVNKAVERLGILRNKPGMDNAGVLDLFDHDDKVMSVGFKNLIERVAITLSIDELSAKSDLRDQIDQLTKFRNKIVHFSIELDVVEVSELISDILDPLLCMLSREVSCDHFKKVTILEIRKVAQPVQEYLKYIRSEIVSNAIAATEKALCTDKKAGIVHQVLGSGLSVTLVSYLEKVKNLDSFRTKPIFIITDRVAIADQIYHLISNSLNVLLYKSEYPARLSDKLNNKSTHIVIATEQKLMREGFLFNDDCLLVGFNTQSIKNRLEECFPQSTRILFTSTPIVKDQEFFGELVQGYDLLHAIQDEVLKPIHILRETPVLTDIEHISDEACFLGSNFHFARCNHLAERIVEHFESKANQKALIVVDTIDHARHILDQVLSLRPKWGADGYERIQKVSYMENTDVARNRLKLFLDANSSLSMLVGTGSYFAGFDSSLVSSVYITCPISLQLRYRLANLVSRSNAFEQRGEIVDFVGLDWTL
;
A
#
# COMPACT_ATOMS: atom_id res chain seq x y z
N MET A 1 14.79 15.33 35.26
CA MET A 1 15.36 14.08 34.72
C MET A 1 14.38 12.97 35.06
N ASN A 2 13.49 12.63 34.13
CA ASN A 2 12.51 11.57 34.35
C ASN A 2 13.22 10.22 34.35
N ASN A 3 12.88 9.37 35.33
CA ASN A 3 13.29 7.98 35.47
C ASN A 3 13.27 7.28 34.11
N LYS A 4 14.44 7.11 33.49
CA LYS A 4 14.61 6.15 32.40
C LYS A 4 14.55 4.76 33.02
N ASN A 5 13.64 3.93 32.53
CA ASN A 5 13.45 2.52 32.89
C ASN A 5 14.77 1.81 33.18
N SER A 6 15.00 1.43 34.44
CA SER A 6 16.22 0.72 34.88
C SER A 6 16.18 -0.79 34.56
N SER A 7 15.14 -1.29 33.91
CA SER A 7 14.99 -2.71 33.52
C SER A 7 14.28 -2.85 32.18
N LEU A 8 14.82 -3.68 31.30
CA LEU A 8 14.21 -4.08 30.02
C LEU A 8 13.69 -5.51 30.17
N LYS A 9 12.37 -5.70 30.04
CA LYS A 9 11.73 -7.02 30.02
C LYS A 9 11.28 -7.32 28.59
N MET A 10 11.73 -8.44 28.03
CA MET A 10 11.41 -8.85 26.66
C MET A 10 10.85 -10.27 26.65
N GLY A 11 9.69 -10.46 26.02
CA GLY A 11 9.15 -11.79 25.78
C GLY A 11 9.89 -12.53 24.67
N LEU A 12 9.66 -13.84 24.55
CA LEU A 12 10.21 -14.66 23.47
C LEU A 12 9.79 -14.15 22.08
N LEU A 13 8.51 -13.78 21.93
CA LEU A 13 7.96 -13.25 20.68
C LEU A 13 8.66 -11.95 20.26
N ASP A 14 8.72 -10.95 21.15
CA ASP A 14 9.32 -9.64 20.84
C ASP A 14 10.81 -9.76 20.55
N ASN A 15 11.53 -10.55 21.35
CA ASN A 15 12.96 -10.77 21.17
C ASN A 15 13.27 -11.56 19.88
N GLY A 16 12.46 -12.59 19.59
CA GLY A 16 12.57 -13.37 18.36
C GLY A 16 12.29 -12.54 17.13
N ALA A 17 11.23 -11.73 17.16
CA ALA A 17 10.88 -10.80 16.09
C ALA A 17 11.97 -9.75 15.85
N HIS A 18 12.46 -9.12 16.93
CA HIS A 18 13.54 -8.14 16.87
C HIS A 18 14.82 -8.74 16.27
N SER A 19 15.19 -9.94 16.72
CA SER A 19 16.36 -10.65 16.22
C SER A 19 16.23 -11.02 14.74
N LEU A 20 15.06 -11.51 14.33
CA LEU A 20 14.79 -11.85 12.94
C LEU A 20 14.85 -10.60 12.06
N LYS A 21 14.17 -9.52 12.46
CA LYS A 21 14.21 -8.22 11.76
C LYS A 21 15.65 -7.72 11.62
N ARG A 22 16.42 -7.67 12.72
CA ARG A 22 17.81 -7.23 12.70
C ARG A 22 18.67 -8.08 11.78
N GLY A 23 18.44 -9.38 11.74
CA GLY A 23 19.14 -10.28 10.81
C GLY A 23 18.96 -9.89 9.34
N TYR A 24 17.74 -9.53 8.95
CA TYR A 24 17.45 -9.07 7.58
C TYR A 24 17.86 -7.61 7.33
N GLU A 25 17.89 -6.73 8.33
CA GLU A 25 18.49 -5.39 8.21
C GLU A 25 19.97 -5.52 7.83
N VAL A 26 20.71 -6.32 8.60
CA VAL A 26 22.13 -6.54 8.38
C VAL A 26 22.40 -7.25 7.05
N TRP A 27 21.53 -8.19 6.65
CA TRP A 27 21.62 -8.81 5.31
C TRP A 27 21.48 -7.79 4.18
N ASN A 28 20.56 -6.83 4.32
CA ASN A 28 20.39 -5.79 3.32
C ASN A 28 21.47 -4.71 3.38
N GLU A 29 22.09 -4.47 4.54
CA GLU A 29 23.33 -3.70 4.63
C GLU A 29 24.47 -4.41 3.89
N TRP A 30 24.60 -5.74 4.05
CA TRP A 30 25.58 -6.54 3.31
C TRP A 30 25.40 -6.43 1.79
N LYS A 31 24.18 -6.53 1.26
CA LYS A 31 23.95 -6.38 -0.20
C LYS A 31 24.45 -5.07 -0.80
N LYS A 32 24.59 -4.03 0.03
CA LYS A 32 25.07 -2.70 -0.41
C LYS A 32 26.58 -2.56 -0.29
N ASN A 33 27.17 -3.16 0.73
CA ASN A 33 28.58 -2.94 1.11
C ASN A 33 29.50 -4.13 0.80
N GLU A 34 28.93 -5.30 0.51
CA GLU A 34 29.61 -6.58 0.25
C GLU A 34 30.56 -7.04 1.39
N ASP A 35 30.34 -6.57 2.62
CA ASP A 35 31.15 -6.92 3.80
C ASP A 35 30.72 -8.27 4.42
N GLY A 36 31.54 -9.32 4.25
CA GLY A 36 31.28 -10.66 4.77
C GLY A 36 31.03 -10.73 6.30
N TRP A 37 31.50 -9.76 7.08
CA TRP A 37 31.19 -9.69 8.52
C TRP A 37 29.71 -9.41 8.78
N LEU A 38 29.08 -8.56 7.96
CA LEU A 38 27.64 -8.32 8.04
C LEU A 38 26.87 -9.61 7.72
N LEU A 39 27.29 -10.36 6.71
CA LEU A 39 26.61 -11.62 6.38
C LEU A 39 26.72 -12.65 7.52
N LYS A 40 27.90 -12.74 8.17
CA LYS A 40 28.09 -13.54 9.38
C LYS A 40 27.13 -13.12 10.50
N GLU A 41 27.00 -11.82 10.77
CA GLU A 41 26.08 -11.30 11.78
C GLU A 41 24.62 -11.63 11.43
N SER A 42 24.24 -11.46 10.16
CA SER A 42 22.91 -11.80 9.68
C SER A 42 22.54 -13.25 9.97
N ILE A 43 23.43 -14.22 9.68
CA ILE A 43 23.21 -15.65 9.96
C ILE A 43 22.91 -15.88 11.45
N ILE A 44 23.67 -15.24 12.34
CA ILE A 44 23.50 -15.37 13.79
C ILE A 44 22.13 -14.84 14.20
N TRP A 45 21.77 -13.64 13.75
CA TRP A 45 20.52 -12.98 14.11
C TRP A 45 19.28 -13.69 13.54
N VAL A 46 19.31 -14.09 12.26
CA VAL A 46 18.21 -14.83 11.61
C VAL A 46 18.00 -16.16 12.31
N HIS A 47 19.06 -16.95 12.53
CA HIS A 47 18.94 -18.22 13.26
C HIS A 47 18.42 -18.01 14.69
N HIS A 48 18.93 -17.00 15.41
CA HIS A 48 18.47 -16.71 16.76
C HIS A 48 16.98 -16.33 16.79
N GLY A 49 16.55 -15.50 15.84
CA GLY A 49 15.14 -15.14 15.66
C GLY A 49 14.26 -16.36 15.42
N ILE A 50 14.65 -17.25 14.50
CA ILE A 50 13.96 -18.51 14.23
C ILE A 50 13.84 -19.35 15.51
N GLU A 51 14.94 -19.54 16.24
CA GLU A 51 14.92 -20.34 17.48
C GLU A 51 13.93 -19.79 18.51
N LEU A 52 13.93 -18.48 18.75
CA LEU A 52 13.03 -17.87 19.72
C LEU A 52 11.56 -17.91 19.28
N LEU A 53 11.28 -17.71 17.99
CA LEU A 53 9.93 -17.77 17.44
C LEU A 53 9.40 -19.21 17.47
N LEU A 54 10.24 -20.22 17.21
CA LEU A 54 9.87 -21.63 17.39
C LEU A 54 9.61 -21.97 18.88
N LYS A 55 10.40 -21.43 19.82
CA LYS A 55 10.10 -21.56 21.26
C LYS A 55 8.77 -20.90 21.61
N GLN A 56 8.49 -19.74 21.04
CA GLN A 56 7.22 -19.04 21.24
C GLN A 56 6.02 -19.89 20.76
N LEU A 57 6.13 -20.58 19.61
CA LEU A 57 5.08 -21.49 19.13
C LEU A 57 4.81 -22.66 20.10
N LEU A 58 5.83 -23.16 20.79
CA LEU A 58 5.64 -24.15 21.85
C LEU A 58 5.01 -23.53 23.09
N VAL A 59 5.54 -22.40 23.57
CA VAL A 59 5.11 -21.74 24.81
C VAL A 59 3.64 -21.32 24.76
N GLN A 60 3.18 -20.78 23.64
CA GLN A 60 1.76 -20.39 23.48
C GLN A 60 0.79 -21.59 23.57
N ASN A 61 1.28 -22.81 23.34
CA ASN A 61 0.50 -24.04 23.48
C ASN A 61 0.71 -24.69 24.87
N ASN A 62 1.97 -24.88 25.26
CA ASN A 62 2.37 -25.41 26.55
C ASN A 62 3.82 -25.02 26.90
N GLU A 63 3.96 -24.23 27.97
CA GLU A 63 5.25 -23.70 28.44
C GLU A 63 6.29 -24.77 28.83
N PHE A 64 5.88 -25.99 29.19
CA PHE A 64 6.82 -27.07 29.53
C PHE A 64 7.59 -27.60 28.31
N LEU A 65 7.06 -27.42 27.11
CA LEU A 65 7.65 -27.96 25.89
C LEU A 65 8.96 -27.28 25.48
N VAL A 66 9.35 -26.16 26.11
CA VAL A 66 10.67 -25.55 25.88
C VAL A 66 11.78 -26.07 26.79
N PHE A 67 11.48 -26.98 27.71
CA PHE A 67 12.48 -27.58 28.57
C PHE A 67 13.06 -28.85 27.96
N GLN A 68 14.36 -29.07 28.18
CA GLN A 68 15.03 -30.31 27.80
C GLN A 68 14.47 -31.52 28.57
N ASP A 69 14.16 -31.34 29.86
CA ASP A 69 13.56 -32.34 30.74
C ASP A 69 12.34 -31.75 31.44
N VAL A 70 11.16 -32.23 31.04
CA VAL A 70 9.86 -31.76 31.56
C VAL A 70 9.66 -32.16 33.01
N ASN A 71 10.03 -33.39 33.38
CA ASN A 71 9.84 -33.89 34.74
C ASN A 71 10.71 -33.09 35.72
N LYS A 72 11.96 -32.82 35.32
CA LYS A 72 12.84 -31.94 36.08
C LYS A 72 12.26 -30.53 36.20
N ALA A 73 11.73 -29.96 35.13
CA ALA A 73 11.11 -28.62 35.19
C ALA A 73 9.93 -28.59 36.18
N VAL A 74 9.06 -29.60 36.18
CA VAL A 74 7.94 -29.72 37.14
C VAL A 74 8.44 -29.80 38.58
N GLU A 75 9.42 -30.65 38.85
CA GLU A 75 10.02 -30.78 40.19
C GLU A 75 10.59 -29.44 40.67
N ARG A 76 11.37 -28.78 39.82
CA ARG A 76 12.02 -27.51 40.15
C ARG A 76 11.02 -26.37 40.30
N LEU A 77 9.93 -26.35 39.53
CA LEU A 77 8.84 -25.39 39.71
C LEU A 77 8.18 -25.52 41.08
N GLY A 78 7.94 -26.74 41.55
CA GLY A 78 7.42 -26.98 42.89
C GLY A 78 8.35 -26.42 43.98
N ILE A 79 9.66 -26.62 43.81
CA ILE A 79 10.67 -26.05 44.73
C ILE A 79 10.68 -24.52 44.68
N LEU A 80 10.59 -23.93 43.48
CA LEU A 80 10.57 -22.47 43.30
C LEU A 80 9.36 -21.84 44.00
N ARG A 81 8.17 -22.41 43.82
CA ARG A 81 6.92 -21.93 44.43
C ARG A 81 6.88 -22.04 45.95
N ASN A 82 7.72 -22.88 46.55
CA ASN A 82 7.86 -22.97 48.00
C ASN A 82 8.79 -21.88 48.59
N LYS A 83 9.46 -21.07 47.76
CA LYS A 83 10.28 -19.96 48.25
C LYS A 83 9.38 -18.77 48.62
N PRO A 84 9.70 -18.02 49.70
CA PRO A 84 8.91 -16.85 50.10
C PRO A 84 8.77 -15.84 48.95
N GLY A 85 7.53 -15.50 48.59
CA GLY A 85 7.22 -14.52 47.55
C GLY A 85 7.19 -15.08 46.12
N MET A 86 7.33 -16.39 45.92
CA MET A 86 7.33 -17.06 44.61
C MET A 86 6.12 -17.99 44.39
N ASP A 87 5.12 -17.91 45.26
CA ASP A 87 3.96 -18.82 45.28
C ASP A 87 3.23 -18.90 43.92
N ASN A 88 3.26 -17.79 43.16
CA ASN A 88 2.62 -17.65 41.84
C ASN A 88 3.59 -17.77 40.65
N ALA A 89 4.84 -18.21 40.87
CA ALA A 89 5.83 -18.32 39.80
C ALA A 89 5.33 -19.22 38.66
N GLY A 90 5.46 -18.77 37.41
CA GLY A 90 5.24 -19.54 36.19
C GLY A 90 6.40 -20.50 35.93
N VAL A 91 6.23 -21.44 35.00
CA VAL A 91 7.32 -22.39 34.69
C VAL A 91 8.51 -21.68 34.03
N LEU A 92 8.26 -20.63 33.23
CA LEU A 92 9.31 -19.87 32.56
C LEU A 92 10.19 -19.09 33.54
N ASP A 93 9.69 -18.76 34.73
CA ASP A 93 10.47 -18.09 35.79
C ASP A 93 11.65 -18.97 36.28
N LEU A 94 11.62 -20.28 35.99
CA LEU A 94 12.75 -21.15 36.26
C LEU A 94 14.02 -20.75 35.50
N PHE A 95 13.90 -20.13 34.32
CA PHE A 95 15.08 -19.66 33.58
C PHE A 95 15.77 -18.47 34.25
N ASP A 96 15.05 -17.69 35.05
CA ASP A 96 15.58 -16.51 35.76
C ASP A 96 16.05 -16.85 37.19
N HIS A 97 15.56 -17.96 37.76
CA HIS A 97 15.72 -18.27 39.18
C HIS A 97 16.32 -19.66 39.48
N ASP A 98 16.60 -20.47 38.45
CA ASP A 98 17.10 -21.83 38.61
C ASP A 98 18.04 -22.29 37.48
N ASP A 99 19.35 -22.17 37.71
CA ASP A 99 20.38 -22.58 36.74
C ASP A 99 20.44 -24.11 36.47
N LYS A 100 19.59 -24.92 37.12
CA LYS A 100 19.58 -26.38 36.95
C LYS A 100 18.67 -26.87 35.85
N VAL A 101 17.84 -26.01 35.27
CA VAL A 101 17.00 -26.36 34.12
C VAL A 101 17.62 -25.82 32.84
N MET A 102 17.49 -26.59 31.75
CA MET A 102 18.04 -26.22 30.44
C MET A 102 16.90 -26.10 29.43
N SER A 103 17.00 -25.08 28.57
CA SER A 103 16.10 -24.99 27.42
C SER A 103 16.43 -26.09 26.41
N VAL A 104 15.41 -26.54 25.68
CA VAL A 104 15.56 -27.51 24.59
C VAL A 104 16.53 -26.96 23.53
N GLY A 105 17.46 -27.79 23.07
CA GLY A 105 18.38 -27.45 21.99
C GLY A 105 17.69 -27.38 20.63
N PHE A 106 18.22 -26.55 19.71
CA PHE A 106 17.57 -26.24 18.43
C PHE A 106 17.12 -27.46 17.62
N LYS A 107 17.95 -28.50 17.49
CA LYS A 107 17.60 -29.73 16.76
C LYS A 107 16.33 -30.40 17.31
N ASN A 108 16.20 -30.47 18.64
CA ASN A 108 15.02 -31.06 19.27
C ASN A 108 13.84 -30.09 19.27
N LEU A 109 14.10 -28.77 19.31
CA LEU A 109 13.09 -27.73 19.25
C LEU A 109 12.29 -27.80 17.96
N ILE A 110 12.96 -27.76 16.81
CA ILE A 110 12.31 -27.72 15.50
C ILE A 110 11.51 -29.00 15.24
N GLU A 111 12.03 -30.15 15.67
CA GLU A 111 11.35 -31.44 15.60
C GLU A 111 10.08 -31.46 16.48
N ARG A 112 10.20 -30.93 17.71
CA ARG A 112 9.09 -30.85 18.66
C ARG A 112 7.99 -29.93 18.16
N VAL A 113 8.34 -28.79 17.53
CA VAL A 113 7.37 -27.88 16.91
C VAL A 113 6.65 -28.57 15.76
N ALA A 114 7.40 -29.16 14.82
CA ALA A 114 6.82 -29.84 13.65
C ALA A 114 5.80 -30.91 14.06
N ILE A 115 6.18 -31.78 15.00
CA ILE A 115 5.33 -32.91 15.42
C ILE A 115 4.17 -32.45 16.31
N THR A 116 4.44 -31.63 17.32
CA THR A 116 3.42 -31.28 18.32
C THR A 116 2.34 -30.37 17.72
N LEU A 117 2.72 -29.49 16.80
CA LEU A 117 1.80 -28.54 16.18
C LEU A 117 1.34 -28.97 14.78
N SER A 118 1.81 -30.13 14.28
CA SER A 118 1.51 -30.64 12.94
C SER A 118 1.83 -29.62 11.84
N ILE A 119 3.02 -29.01 11.92
CA ILE A 119 3.48 -28.00 10.95
C ILE A 119 4.28 -28.71 9.84
N ASP A 120 3.64 -28.91 8.69
CA ASP A 120 4.19 -29.60 7.53
C ASP A 120 5.46 -28.92 7.01
N GLU A 121 5.52 -27.58 7.03
CA GLU A 121 6.68 -26.82 6.56
C GLU A 121 7.96 -27.08 7.39
N LEU A 122 7.84 -27.62 8.60
CA LEU A 122 8.98 -27.94 9.47
C LEU A 122 9.27 -29.44 9.58
N SER A 123 8.47 -30.27 8.90
CA SER A 123 8.64 -31.72 8.85
C SER A 123 9.93 -32.11 8.14
N ALA A 124 10.47 -33.29 8.46
CA ALA A 124 11.71 -33.75 7.86
C ALA A 124 11.59 -33.81 6.31
N LYS A 125 12.59 -33.25 5.61
CA LYS A 125 12.66 -33.14 4.14
C LYS A 125 11.67 -32.16 3.50
N SER A 126 11.02 -31.29 4.26
CA SER A 126 10.36 -30.13 3.67
C SER A 126 11.41 -29.10 3.24
N ASP A 127 11.10 -28.29 2.23
CA ASP A 127 12.03 -27.29 1.70
C ASP A 127 12.50 -26.31 2.79
N LEU A 128 11.57 -25.74 3.56
CA LEU A 128 11.89 -24.81 4.64
C LEU A 128 12.72 -25.49 5.75
N ARG A 129 12.43 -26.75 6.10
CA ARG A 129 13.22 -27.47 7.11
C ARG A 129 14.66 -27.67 6.64
N ASP A 130 14.84 -28.10 5.40
CA ASP A 130 16.17 -28.36 4.84
C ASP A 130 16.99 -27.06 4.76
N GLN A 131 16.36 -25.94 4.41
CA GLN A 131 16.98 -24.62 4.42
C GLN A 131 17.40 -24.18 5.84
N ILE A 132 16.53 -24.33 6.83
CA ILE A 132 16.84 -23.99 8.24
C ILE A 132 17.97 -24.89 8.77
N ASP A 133 17.99 -26.18 8.41
CA ASP A 133 19.05 -27.11 8.78
C ASP A 133 20.39 -26.73 8.12
N GLN A 134 20.38 -26.23 6.88
CA GLN A 134 21.57 -25.65 6.24
C GLN A 134 22.04 -24.38 6.96
N LEU A 135 21.13 -23.45 7.29
CA LEU A 135 21.47 -22.24 8.05
C LEU A 135 22.10 -22.59 9.41
N THR A 136 21.57 -23.63 10.06
CA THR A 136 22.10 -24.16 11.32
C THR A 136 23.52 -24.68 11.16
N LYS A 137 23.84 -25.37 10.04
CA LYS A 137 25.21 -25.80 9.74
C LYS A 137 26.16 -24.61 9.59
N PHE A 138 25.76 -23.56 8.87
CA PHE A 138 26.56 -22.34 8.74
C PHE A 138 26.76 -21.63 10.09
N ARG A 139 25.70 -21.47 10.88
CA ARG A 139 25.79 -20.87 12.21
C ARG A 139 26.74 -21.65 13.12
N ASN A 140 26.63 -22.98 13.18
CA ASN A 140 27.50 -23.82 14.00
C ASN A 140 28.96 -23.76 13.56
N LYS A 141 29.18 -23.76 12.24
CA LYS A 141 30.49 -23.53 11.64
C LYS A 141 31.08 -22.21 12.17
N ILE A 142 30.39 -21.09 11.98
CA ILE A 142 30.85 -19.74 12.37
C ILE A 142 31.22 -19.64 13.86
N VAL A 143 30.44 -20.29 14.72
CA VAL A 143 30.63 -20.20 16.18
C VAL A 143 31.81 -21.08 16.65
N HIS A 144 32.15 -22.16 15.95
CA HIS A 144 33.07 -23.18 16.47
C HIS A 144 34.34 -23.42 15.64
N PHE A 145 34.43 -22.95 14.39
CA PHE A 145 35.57 -23.23 13.49
C PHE A 145 36.03 -21.99 12.69
N SER A 146 37.19 -22.07 12.03
CA SER A 146 37.60 -21.12 10.98
C SER A 146 36.99 -21.54 9.65
N ILE A 147 36.30 -20.65 8.93
CA ILE A 147 35.54 -20.96 7.71
C ILE A 147 35.80 -19.95 6.61
N GLU A 148 35.83 -20.48 5.39
CA GLU A 148 35.58 -19.76 4.15
C GLU A 148 34.09 -19.90 3.79
N LEU A 149 33.36 -18.78 3.77
CA LEU A 149 31.93 -18.75 3.47
C LEU A 149 31.73 -18.43 1.99
N ASP A 150 30.93 -19.24 1.29
CA ASP A 150 30.36 -18.83 0.02
C ASP A 150 29.23 -17.82 0.30
N VAL A 151 29.53 -16.54 0.08
CA VAL A 151 28.62 -15.43 0.40
C VAL A 151 27.38 -15.42 -0.49
N VAL A 152 27.45 -15.98 -1.70
CA VAL A 152 26.32 -16.05 -2.63
C VAL A 152 25.35 -17.13 -2.16
N GLU A 153 25.86 -18.36 -1.93
CA GLU A 153 25.06 -19.49 -1.42
C GLU A 153 24.33 -19.11 -0.12
N VAL A 154 25.04 -18.48 0.82
CA VAL A 154 24.45 -18.07 2.10
C VAL A 154 23.40 -16.97 1.93
N SER A 155 23.62 -16.02 1.03
CA SER A 155 22.64 -14.96 0.77
C SER A 155 21.37 -15.50 0.13
N GLU A 156 21.49 -16.41 -0.84
CA GLU A 156 20.35 -17.10 -1.46
C GLU A 156 19.57 -17.88 -0.40
N LEU A 157 20.27 -18.63 0.46
CA LEU A 157 19.64 -19.37 1.56
C LEU A 157 18.85 -18.46 2.52
N ILE A 158 19.41 -17.32 2.94
CA ILE A 158 18.72 -16.37 3.82
C ILE A 158 17.48 -15.79 3.11
N SER A 159 17.59 -15.48 1.82
CA SER A 159 16.46 -15.02 1.00
C SER A 159 15.34 -16.06 0.95
N ASP A 160 15.69 -17.31 0.70
CA ASP A 160 14.73 -18.39 0.45
C ASP A 160 13.98 -18.82 1.72
N ILE A 161 14.60 -18.68 2.89
CA ILE A 161 13.96 -18.96 4.19
C ILE A 161 12.84 -17.95 4.50
N LEU A 162 13.00 -16.69 4.10
CA LEU A 162 12.18 -15.57 4.57
C LEU A 162 10.68 -15.79 4.34
N ASP A 163 10.27 -16.00 3.09
CA ASP A 163 8.86 -16.05 2.73
C ASP A 163 8.13 -17.27 3.33
N PRO A 164 8.63 -18.50 3.19
CA PRO A 164 8.00 -19.67 3.81
C PRO A 164 7.94 -19.56 5.33
N LEU A 165 8.99 -19.04 5.97
CA LEU A 165 9.03 -18.83 7.42
C LEU A 165 7.96 -17.83 7.87
N LEU A 166 7.90 -16.65 7.26
CA LEU A 166 6.93 -15.62 7.65
C LEU A 166 5.49 -16.04 7.35
N CYS A 167 5.25 -16.77 6.26
CA CYS A 167 3.94 -17.33 5.95
C CYS A 167 3.50 -18.34 7.03
N MET A 168 4.38 -19.27 7.42
CA MET A 168 4.11 -20.22 8.50
C MET A 168 3.84 -19.47 9.81
N LEU A 169 4.72 -18.54 10.21
CA LEU A 169 4.55 -17.78 11.45
C LEU A 169 3.26 -16.94 11.47
N SER A 170 2.83 -16.38 10.34
CA SER A 170 1.56 -15.64 10.24
C SER A 170 0.36 -16.51 10.59
N ARG A 171 0.38 -17.79 10.19
CA ARG A 171 -0.68 -18.73 10.54
C ARG A 171 -0.58 -19.16 12.00
N GLU A 172 0.61 -19.60 12.42
CA GLU A 172 0.77 -20.39 13.64
C GLU A 172 0.93 -19.54 14.92
N VAL A 173 1.49 -18.33 14.85
CA VAL A 173 1.61 -17.46 16.04
C VAL A 173 0.22 -17.01 16.49
N SER A 174 -0.08 -16.94 17.80
CA SER A 174 -1.42 -16.52 18.26
C SER A 174 -1.61 -14.99 18.33
N CYS A 175 -0.54 -14.23 18.42
CA CYS A 175 -0.57 -12.78 18.62
C CYS A 175 -0.94 -12.00 17.33
N ASP A 176 -2.08 -11.32 17.35
CA ASP A 176 -2.56 -10.47 16.24
C ASP A 176 -1.60 -9.35 15.86
N HIS A 177 -0.98 -8.70 16.84
CA HIS A 177 0.00 -7.63 16.58
C HIS A 177 1.19 -8.15 15.78
N PHE A 178 1.67 -9.35 16.11
CA PHE A 178 2.76 -9.97 15.37
C PHE A 178 2.37 -10.24 13.92
N LYS A 179 1.19 -10.83 13.70
CA LYS A 179 0.68 -11.14 12.35
C LYS A 179 0.52 -9.90 11.48
N LYS A 180 -0.13 -8.87 12.03
CA LYS A 180 -0.59 -7.70 11.27
C LYS A 180 0.46 -6.59 11.16
N VAL A 181 1.37 -6.48 12.14
CA VAL A 181 2.35 -5.38 12.21
C VAL A 181 3.76 -5.91 12.06
N THR A 182 4.17 -6.84 12.93
CA THR A 182 5.58 -7.26 13.00
C THR A 182 6.05 -7.99 11.74
N ILE A 183 5.22 -8.84 11.14
CA ILE A 183 5.53 -9.49 9.86
C ILE A 183 5.75 -8.46 8.75
N LEU A 184 4.92 -7.41 8.69
CA LEU A 184 5.07 -6.34 7.70
C LEU A 184 6.39 -5.60 7.87
N GLU A 185 6.77 -5.29 9.13
CA GLU A 185 8.05 -4.62 9.39
C GLU A 185 9.25 -5.47 8.96
N ILE A 186 9.23 -6.78 9.21
CA ILE A 186 10.29 -7.68 8.78
C ILE A 186 10.36 -7.72 7.25
N ARG A 187 9.22 -7.86 6.57
CA ARG A 187 9.14 -7.88 5.10
C ARG A 187 9.64 -6.58 4.47
N LYS A 188 9.22 -5.43 5.02
CA LYS A 188 9.63 -4.10 4.56
C LYS A 188 11.14 -3.97 4.58
N VAL A 189 11.77 -4.43 5.67
CA VAL A 189 13.21 -4.40 5.80
C VAL A 189 13.88 -5.39 4.87
N ALA A 190 13.36 -6.61 4.74
CA ALA A 190 14.05 -7.73 4.11
C ALA A 190 13.92 -7.76 2.58
N GLN A 191 12.79 -7.31 2.05
CA GLN A 191 12.42 -7.50 0.65
C GLN A 191 12.51 -6.20 -0.16
N PRO A 192 12.76 -6.28 -1.48
CA PRO A 192 12.55 -5.15 -2.37
C PRO A 192 11.10 -4.64 -2.28
N VAL A 193 10.92 -3.33 -2.48
CA VAL A 193 9.60 -2.65 -2.40
C VAL A 193 8.54 -3.36 -3.24
N GLN A 194 8.90 -3.90 -4.41
CA GLN A 194 7.98 -4.58 -5.30
C GLN A 194 7.40 -5.87 -4.70
N GLU A 195 8.22 -6.67 -4.00
CA GLU A 195 7.78 -7.90 -3.34
C GLU A 195 6.98 -7.59 -2.06
N TYR A 196 7.42 -6.58 -1.29
CA TYR A 196 6.64 -6.08 -0.16
C TYR A 196 5.23 -5.64 -0.57
N LEU A 197 5.11 -4.83 -1.64
CA LEU A 197 3.81 -4.41 -2.18
C LEU A 197 2.98 -5.58 -2.70
N LYS A 198 3.60 -6.64 -3.20
CA LYS A 198 2.90 -7.86 -3.63
C LYS A 198 2.29 -8.58 -2.43
N TYR A 199 3.00 -8.65 -1.31
CA TYR A 199 2.45 -9.18 -0.05
C TYR A 199 1.25 -8.34 0.43
N ILE A 200 1.40 -7.01 0.51
CA ILE A 200 0.31 -6.09 0.88
C ILE A 200 -0.92 -6.30 -0.01
N ARG A 201 -0.74 -6.42 -1.33
CA ARG A 201 -1.85 -6.71 -2.25
C ARG A 201 -2.52 -8.06 -1.97
N SER A 202 -1.73 -9.09 -1.65
CA SER A 202 -2.27 -10.41 -1.30
C SER A 202 -3.15 -10.35 -0.04
N GLU A 203 -2.72 -9.61 0.99
CA GLU A 203 -3.51 -9.37 2.20
C GLU A 203 -4.79 -8.60 1.91
N ILE A 204 -4.71 -7.52 1.13
CA ILE A 204 -5.89 -6.75 0.69
C ILE A 204 -6.89 -7.65 -0.03
N VAL A 205 -6.42 -8.50 -0.95
CA VAL A 205 -7.27 -9.44 -1.68
C VAL A 205 -7.91 -10.45 -0.74
N SER A 206 -7.16 -11.04 0.20
CA SER A 206 -7.71 -12.01 1.15
C SER A 206 -8.78 -11.39 2.04
N ASN A 207 -8.56 -10.17 2.54
CA ASN A 207 -9.55 -9.44 3.34
C ASN A 207 -10.79 -9.06 2.52
N ALA A 208 -10.60 -8.63 1.26
CA ALA A 208 -11.70 -8.36 0.33
C ALA A 208 -12.55 -9.61 0.04
N ILE A 209 -11.92 -10.79 -0.12
CA ILE A 209 -12.64 -12.06 -0.29
C ILE A 209 -13.47 -12.38 0.95
N ALA A 210 -12.87 -12.33 2.14
CA ALA A 210 -13.56 -12.63 3.40
C ALA A 210 -14.74 -11.67 3.64
N ALA A 211 -14.57 -10.38 3.31
CA ALA A 211 -15.63 -9.38 3.41
C ALA A 211 -16.77 -9.66 2.41
N THR A 212 -16.45 -10.05 1.18
CA THR A 212 -17.44 -10.45 0.16
C THR A 212 -18.21 -11.70 0.56
N GLU A 213 -17.54 -12.72 1.10
CA GLU A 213 -18.21 -13.93 1.60
C GLU A 213 -19.15 -13.62 2.78
N LYS A 214 -18.71 -12.76 3.70
CA LYS A 214 -19.57 -12.28 4.80
C LYS A 214 -20.79 -11.52 4.28
N ALA A 215 -20.60 -10.65 3.28
CA ALA A 215 -21.65 -9.82 2.71
C ALA A 215 -22.77 -10.63 2.03
N LEU A 216 -22.46 -11.82 1.51
CA LEU A 216 -23.48 -12.74 0.98
C LEU A 216 -24.55 -13.12 2.02
N CYS A 217 -24.21 -13.09 3.30
CA CYS A 217 -25.09 -13.46 4.40
C CYS A 217 -25.63 -12.26 5.19
N THR A 218 -25.22 -11.03 4.86
CA THR A 218 -25.61 -9.80 5.59
C THR A 218 -26.43 -8.85 4.71
N ASP A 219 -26.01 -7.59 4.60
CA ASP A 219 -26.64 -6.49 3.89
C ASP A 219 -26.14 -6.35 2.43
N LYS A 220 -25.43 -7.36 1.92
CA LYS A 220 -24.81 -7.41 0.59
C LYS A 220 -23.73 -6.33 0.38
N LYS A 221 -23.32 -5.60 1.41
CA LYS A 221 -22.28 -4.58 1.37
C LYS A 221 -20.93 -5.19 1.75
N ALA A 222 -20.12 -5.56 0.76
CA ALA A 222 -18.81 -6.15 0.97
C ALA A 222 -17.76 -5.11 1.39
N GLY A 223 -17.99 -3.83 1.14
CA GLY A 223 -17.20 -2.72 1.64
C GLY A 223 -16.29 -2.07 0.59
N ILE A 224 -15.35 -1.27 1.09
CA ILE A 224 -14.43 -0.48 0.28
C ILE A 224 -12.99 -0.97 0.45
N VAL A 225 -12.32 -1.19 -0.67
CA VAL A 225 -10.88 -1.39 -0.77
C VAL A 225 -10.24 -0.10 -1.26
N HIS A 226 -9.45 0.53 -0.38
CA HIS A 226 -8.74 1.76 -0.70
C HIS A 226 -7.26 1.48 -0.93
N GLN A 227 -6.72 1.92 -2.07
CA GLN A 227 -5.28 1.92 -2.29
C GLN A 227 -4.79 3.21 -2.97
N VAL A 228 -3.70 3.77 -2.46
CA VAL A 228 -3.02 4.93 -3.03
C VAL A 228 -2.65 4.69 -4.49
N LEU A 229 -2.72 5.75 -5.29
CA LEU A 229 -2.52 5.68 -6.74
C LEU A 229 -1.08 5.20 -7.07
N GLY A 230 -0.97 4.12 -7.84
CA GLY A 230 0.32 3.52 -8.23
C GLY A 230 0.77 2.33 -7.39
N SER A 231 0.07 2.02 -6.30
CA SER A 231 0.32 0.79 -5.50
C SER A 231 -0.14 -0.50 -6.20
N GLY A 232 -0.86 -0.38 -7.32
CA GLY A 232 -1.30 -1.50 -8.15
C GLY A 232 -2.77 -1.90 -7.99
N LEU A 233 -3.68 -0.95 -7.73
CA LEU A 233 -5.12 -1.20 -7.57
C LEU A 233 -5.73 -2.09 -8.68
N SER A 234 -5.36 -1.88 -9.95
CA SER A 234 -5.85 -2.72 -11.07
C SER A 234 -5.37 -4.17 -10.99
N VAL A 235 -4.14 -4.39 -10.49
CA VAL A 235 -3.59 -5.74 -10.28
C VAL A 235 -4.32 -6.42 -9.12
N THR A 236 -4.55 -5.68 -8.04
CA THR A 236 -5.36 -6.14 -6.90
C THR A 236 -6.76 -6.57 -7.34
N LEU A 237 -7.43 -5.77 -8.19
CA LEU A 237 -8.73 -6.12 -8.75
C LEU A 237 -8.68 -7.46 -9.50
N VAL A 238 -7.68 -7.68 -10.36
CA VAL A 238 -7.56 -8.95 -11.08
C VAL A 238 -7.34 -10.13 -10.17
N SER A 239 -6.43 -10.01 -9.19
CA SER A 239 -6.20 -11.06 -8.20
C SER A 239 -7.46 -11.35 -7.37
N TYR A 240 -8.25 -10.33 -7.04
CA TYR A 240 -9.54 -10.49 -6.40
C TYR A 240 -10.53 -11.26 -7.29
N LEU A 241 -10.70 -10.85 -8.55
CA LEU A 241 -11.60 -11.52 -9.49
C LEU A 241 -11.20 -12.99 -9.74
N GLU A 242 -9.89 -13.27 -9.78
CA GLU A 242 -9.35 -14.62 -9.91
C GLU A 242 -9.74 -15.52 -8.74
N LYS A 243 -9.69 -15.00 -7.51
CA LYS A 243 -10.09 -15.75 -6.32
C LYS A 243 -11.61 -15.87 -6.21
N VAL A 244 -12.35 -14.76 -6.39
CA VAL A 244 -13.82 -14.75 -6.30
C VAL A 244 -14.47 -15.75 -7.25
N LYS A 245 -14.06 -15.79 -8.52
CA LYS A 245 -14.71 -16.68 -9.51
C LYS A 245 -14.59 -18.17 -9.15
N ASN A 246 -13.60 -18.53 -8.33
CA ASN A 246 -13.34 -19.88 -7.87
C ASN A 246 -14.10 -20.23 -6.58
N LEU A 247 -14.78 -19.27 -5.94
CA LEU A 247 -15.65 -19.52 -4.80
C LEU A 247 -16.95 -20.19 -5.28
N ASP A 248 -17.40 -21.22 -4.57
CA ASP A 248 -18.63 -21.96 -4.92
C ASP A 248 -19.84 -21.03 -5.00
N SER A 249 -19.91 -20.01 -4.13
CA SER A 249 -20.98 -19.01 -4.12
C SER A 249 -20.97 -18.07 -5.33
N PHE A 250 -19.90 -17.97 -6.11
CA PHE A 250 -19.78 -17.05 -7.26
C PHE A 250 -19.46 -17.74 -8.59
N ARG A 251 -19.30 -19.06 -8.61
CA ARG A 251 -18.94 -19.85 -9.80
C ARG A 251 -19.92 -19.74 -10.97
N THR A 252 -21.18 -19.38 -10.70
CA THR A 252 -22.20 -19.15 -11.73
C THR A 252 -22.82 -17.75 -11.68
N LYS A 253 -22.33 -16.87 -10.80
CA LYS A 253 -22.89 -15.52 -10.65
C LYS A 253 -22.20 -14.56 -11.63
N PRO A 254 -22.95 -13.68 -12.33
CA PRO A 254 -22.34 -12.67 -13.16
C PRO A 254 -21.65 -11.59 -12.31
N ILE A 255 -20.53 -11.08 -12.82
CA ILE A 255 -19.74 -10.01 -12.19
C ILE A 255 -19.81 -8.77 -13.09
N PHE A 256 -20.29 -7.66 -12.54
CA PHE A 256 -20.35 -6.37 -13.22
C PHE A 256 -19.27 -5.45 -12.67
N ILE A 257 -18.37 -4.97 -13.52
CA ILE A 257 -17.35 -3.98 -13.19
C ILE A 257 -17.77 -2.63 -13.74
N ILE A 258 -18.04 -1.68 -12.86
CA ILE A 258 -18.53 -0.36 -13.19
C ILE A 258 -17.46 0.69 -12.91
N THR A 259 -17.23 1.56 -13.89
CA THR A 259 -16.34 2.70 -13.78
C THR A 259 -16.99 3.96 -14.37
N ASP A 260 -16.41 5.13 -14.10
CA ASP A 260 -16.90 6.43 -14.56
C ASP A 260 -16.39 6.77 -15.98
N ARG A 261 -15.24 6.25 -16.38
CA ARG A 261 -14.53 6.62 -17.61
C ARG A 261 -14.38 5.45 -18.57
N VAL A 262 -14.67 5.72 -19.86
CA VAL A 262 -14.47 4.76 -20.96
C VAL A 262 -13.01 4.32 -21.04
N ALA A 263 -12.04 5.24 -20.92
CA ALA A 263 -10.63 4.89 -20.97
C ALA A 263 -10.19 3.93 -19.84
N ILE A 264 -10.75 4.07 -18.64
CA ILE A 264 -10.50 3.15 -17.52
C ILE A 264 -11.14 1.78 -17.80
N ALA A 265 -12.37 1.77 -18.33
CA ALA A 265 -13.04 0.54 -18.72
C ALA A 265 -12.23 -0.26 -19.76
N ASP A 266 -11.64 0.44 -20.74
CA ASP A 266 -10.79 -0.16 -21.77
C ASP A 266 -9.51 -0.76 -21.19
N GLN A 267 -8.85 -0.03 -20.28
CA GLN A 267 -7.67 -0.53 -19.58
C GLN A 267 -7.95 -1.79 -18.77
N ILE A 268 -9.05 -1.81 -18.00
CA ILE A 268 -9.45 -2.98 -17.22
C ILE A 268 -9.82 -4.14 -18.13
N TYR A 269 -10.52 -3.88 -19.25
CA TYR A 269 -10.86 -4.91 -20.22
C TYR A 269 -9.62 -5.63 -20.75
N HIS A 270 -8.62 -4.87 -21.21
CA HIS A 270 -7.37 -5.45 -21.70
C HIS A 270 -6.59 -6.19 -20.61
N LEU A 271 -6.57 -5.64 -19.39
CA LEU A 271 -5.87 -6.24 -18.27
C LEU A 271 -6.52 -7.56 -17.85
N ILE A 272 -7.85 -7.64 -17.78
CA ILE A 272 -8.58 -8.88 -17.49
C ILE A 272 -8.44 -9.89 -18.64
N SER A 273 -8.58 -9.46 -19.89
CA SER A 273 -8.50 -10.38 -21.05
C SER A 273 -7.14 -11.07 -21.15
N ASN A 274 -6.08 -10.39 -20.73
CA ASN A 274 -4.73 -10.92 -20.78
C ASN A 274 -4.38 -11.78 -19.56
N SER A 275 -5.01 -11.53 -18.41
CA SER A 275 -4.67 -12.19 -17.15
C SER A 275 -5.62 -13.33 -16.76
N LEU A 276 -6.88 -13.29 -17.20
CA LEU A 276 -7.90 -14.24 -16.77
C LEU A 276 -8.55 -14.93 -17.97
N ASN A 277 -8.62 -16.26 -17.92
CA ASN A 277 -9.45 -17.04 -18.84
C ASN A 277 -10.92 -16.98 -18.41
N VAL A 278 -11.65 -15.96 -18.85
CA VAL A 278 -13.06 -15.69 -18.49
C VAL A 278 -13.86 -15.19 -19.70
N LEU A 279 -15.18 -15.40 -19.67
CA LEU A 279 -16.09 -14.80 -20.64
C LEU A 279 -16.27 -13.31 -20.33
N LEU A 280 -15.54 -12.48 -21.07
CA LEU A 280 -15.48 -11.04 -20.84
C LEU A 280 -16.29 -10.27 -21.89
N TYR A 281 -17.23 -9.45 -21.42
CA TYR A 281 -18.07 -8.60 -22.26
C TYR A 281 -17.79 -7.14 -21.93
N LYS A 282 -17.55 -6.35 -22.99
CA LYS A 282 -17.62 -4.90 -22.91
C LYS A 282 -19.03 -4.49 -23.29
N SER A 283 -19.72 -3.77 -22.42
CA SER A 283 -21.08 -3.33 -22.70
C SER A 283 -21.08 -2.21 -23.74
N GLU A 284 -21.27 -2.59 -25.01
CA GLU A 284 -21.70 -1.67 -26.06
C GLU A 284 -23.22 -1.48 -26.06
N TYR A 285 -24.00 -2.46 -25.56
CA TYR A 285 -25.47 -2.46 -25.52
C TYR A 285 -26.05 -3.27 -24.33
N PRO A 286 -26.33 -2.64 -23.18
CA PRO A 286 -26.97 -3.22 -21.99
C PRO A 286 -28.25 -4.05 -22.26
N ALA A 287 -29.11 -3.64 -23.19
CA ALA A 287 -30.38 -4.33 -23.45
C ALA A 287 -30.25 -5.77 -24.01
N ARG A 288 -29.09 -6.14 -24.57
CA ARG A 288 -28.82 -7.49 -25.12
C ARG A 288 -27.95 -8.35 -24.18
N LEU A 289 -27.59 -7.83 -23.01
CA LEU A 289 -26.73 -8.53 -22.05
C LEU A 289 -27.49 -9.59 -21.25
N SER A 290 -28.71 -9.30 -20.83
CA SER A 290 -29.60 -10.26 -20.14
C SER A 290 -29.77 -11.55 -20.95
N ASP A 291 -30.00 -11.45 -22.26
CA ASP A 291 -30.16 -12.63 -23.14
C ASP A 291 -28.88 -13.47 -23.28
N LYS A 292 -27.70 -12.85 -23.10
CA LYS A 292 -26.37 -13.48 -23.25
C LYS A 292 -25.84 -14.10 -21.97
N LEU A 293 -26.41 -13.78 -20.81
CA LEU A 293 -25.94 -14.23 -19.49
C LEU A 293 -26.51 -15.61 -19.07
N ASN A 294 -27.23 -16.30 -19.95
CA ASN A 294 -27.96 -17.55 -19.66
C ASN A 294 -27.12 -18.85 -19.60
N ASN A 295 -25.81 -18.79 -19.34
CA ASN A 295 -24.94 -19.98 -19.28
C ASN A 295 -24.38 -20.24 -17.87
N LYS A 296 -24.09 -21.52 -17.55
CA LYS A 296 -23.57 -22.02 -16.24
C LYS A 296 -22.12 -21.58 -15.91
N SER A 297 -21.67 -20.43 -16.37
CA SER A 297 -20.30 -19.91 -16.19
C SER A 297 -20.33 -18.49 -15.63
N THR A 298 -19.32 -18.09 -14.85
CA THR A 298 -19.15 -16.69 -14.44
C THR A 298 -18.88 -15.82 -15.68
N HIS A 299 -19.73 -14.83 -15.93
CA HIS A 299 -19.53 -13.82 -16.98
C HIS A 299 -19.04 -12.53 -16.32
N ILE A 300 -18.00 -11.90 -16.86
CA ILE A 300 -17.55 -10.59 -16.41
C ILE A 300 -18.00 -9.54 -17.43
N VAL A 301 -18.72 -8.52 -16.96
CA VAL A 301 -19.25 -7.43 -17.77
C VAL A 301 -18.62 -6.13 -17.31
N ILE A 302 -17.95 -5.42 -18.22
CA ILE A 302 -17.39 -4.09 -17.94
C ILE A 302 -18.29 -3.04 -18.59
N ALA A 303 -18.73 -2.06 -17.80
CA ALA A 303 -19.57 -0.97 -18.27
C ALA A 303 -19.22 0.35 -17.59
N THR A 304 -19.59 1.45 -18.24
CA THR A 304 -19.51 2.78 -17.64
C THR A 304 -20.84 3.16 -17.00
N GLU A 305 -20.81 3.79 -15.83
CA GLU A 305 -22.03 4.26 -15.13
C GLU A 305 -22.94 5.09 -16.04
N GLN A 306 -22.38 6.06 -16.77
CA GLN A 306 -23.14 6.93 -17.67
C GLN A 306 -23.98 6.17 -18.71
N LYS A 307 -23.46 5.07 -19.25
CA LYS A 307 -24.18 4.26 -20.25
C LYS A 307 -25.34 3.51 -19.62
N LEU A 308 -25.13 2.87 -18.46
CA LEU A 308 -26.18 2.16 -17.74
C LEU A 308 -27.34 3.11 -17.37
N MET A 309 -27.00 4.31 -16.91
CA MET A 309 -27.97 5.32 -16.50
C MET A 309 -28.80 5.88 -17.67
N ARG A 310 -28.17 6.08 -18.84
CA ARG A 310 -28.85 6.58 -20.04
C ARG A 310 -29.86 5.59 -20.60
N GLU A 311 -29.57 4.30 -20.48
CA GLU A 311 -30.38 3.23 -21.05
C GLU A 311 -31.43 2.65 -20.08
N GLY A 312 -31.46 3.11 -18.83
CA GLY A 312 -32.41 2.59 -17.83
C GLY A 312 -32.21 1.10 -17.55
N PHE A 313 -30.95 0.66 -17.55
CA PHE A 313 -30.61 -0.75 -17.37
C PHE A 313 -31.07 -1.27 -16.00
N LEU A 314 -31.64 -2.48 -15.98
CA LEU A 314 -32.09 -3.17 -14.77
C LEU A 314 -31.66 -4.63 -14.83
N PHE A 315 -30.98 -5.09 -13.79
CA PHE A 315 -30.58 -6.48 -13.60
C PHE A 315 -31.09 -7.01 -12.26
N ASN A 316 -32.12 -7.84 -12.30
CA ASN A 316 -32.84 -8.29 -11.11
C ASN A 316 -32.27 -9.56 -10.45
N ASP A 317 -31.35 -10.25 -11.11
CA ASP A 317 -30.77 -11.49 -10.57
C ASP A 317 -29.58 -11.19 -9.65
N ASP A 318 -29.21 -12.19 -8.84
CA ASP A 318 -28.07 -12.11 -7.93
C ASP A 318 -26.76 -11.99 -8.71
N CYS A 319 -25.94 -11.00 -8.36
CA CYS A 319 -24.69 -10.68 -9.03
C CYS A 319 -23.68 -10.04 -8.09
N LEU A 320 -22.42 -9.99 -8.52
CA LEU A 320 -21.38 -9.19 -7.87
C LEU A 320 -21.18 -7.88 -8.63
N LEU A 321 -21.41 -6.76 -7.96
CA LEU A 321 -21.15 -5.42 -8.45
C LEU A 321 -19.82 -4.90 -7.90
N VAL A 322 -18.88 -4.66 -8.80
CA VAL A 322 -17.55 -4.13 -8.49
C VAL A 322 -17.46 -2.70 -9.00
N GLY A 323 -17.41 -1.73 -8.10
CA GLY A 323 -17.05 -0.36 -8.44
C GLY A 323 -15.54 -0.25 -8.63
N PHE A 324 -15.09 0.47 -9.66
CA PHE A 324 -13.68 0.77 -9.87
C PHE A 324 -13.46 2.25 -10.16
N ASN A 325 -12.85 2.95 -9.20
CA ASN A 325 -12.59 4.40 -9.25
C ASN A 325 -13.82 5.23 -9.65
N THR A 326 -15.01 4.83 -9.18
CA THR A 326 -16.26 5.54 -9.44
C THR A 326 -16.30 6.85 -8.66
N GLN A 327 -16.72 7.95 -9.29
CA GLN A 327 -16.60 9.30 -8.71
C GLN A 327 -17.77 9.69 -7.78
N SER A 328 -18.93 9.04 -7.89
CA SER A 328 -20.10 9.25 -7.04
C SER A 328 -21.15 8.22 -7.39
N ILE A 329 -21.34 7.20 -6.56
CA ILE A 329 -22.47 6.31 -6.76
C ILE A 329 -23.75 7.06 -6.41
N LYS A 330 -24.56 7.32 -7.44
CA LYS A 330 -25.92 7.81 -7.25
C LYS A 330 -26.79 6.65 -6.80
N ASN A 331 -27.83 6.95 -6.01
CA ASN A 331 -28.94 6.04 -5.62
C ASN A 331 -29.46 5.17 -6.78
N ARG A 332 -29.24 5.60 -8.02
CA ARG A 332 -29.63 4.89 -9.24
C ARG A 332 -28.83 3.61 -9.54
N LEU A 333 -27.60 3.40 -9.04
CA LEU A 333 -26.92 2.11 -9.23
C LEU A 333 -27.59 1.01 -8.39
N GLU A 334 -28.19 1.37 -7.26
CA GLU A 334 -29.04 0.46 -6.48
C GLU A 334 -30.29 0.05 -7.27
N GLU A 335 -30.90 1.00 -7.98
CA GLU A 335 -32.03 0.73 -8.89
C GLU A 335 -31.62 -0.21 -10.03
N CYS A 336 -30.42 -0.05 -10.60
CA CYS A 336 -29.93 -0.92 -11.68
C CYS A 336 -29.61 -2.35 -11.22
N PHE A 337 -29.16 -2.52 -9.97
CA PHE A 337 -28.67 -3.80 -9.43
C PHE A 337 -29.20 -4.11 -8.02
N PRO A 338 -30.53 -4.24 -7.84
CA PRO A 338 -31.16 -4.33 -6.51
C PRO A 338 -30.74 -5.56 -5.70
N GLN A 339 -30.28 -6.63 -6.35
CA GLN A 339 -29.89 -7.88 -5.69
C GLN A 339 -28.37 -8.07 -5.58
N SER A 340 -27.57 -7.05 -5.92
CA SER A 340 -26.11 -7.19 -6.00
C SER A 340 -25.42 -7.28 -4.63
N THR A 341 -24.43 -8.15 -4.53
CA THR A 341 -23.34 -8.01 -3.55
C THR A 341 -22.37 -6.97 -4.10
N ARG A 342 -21.96 -5.98 -3.31
CA ARG A 342 -21.25 -4.79 -3.81
C ARG A 342 -19.94 -4.52 -3.09
N ILE A 343 -18.88 -4.31 -3.85
CA ILE A 343 -17.54 -3.94 -3.37
C ILE A 343 -16.96 -2.82 -4.21
N LEU A 344 -16.20 -1.91 -3.61
CA LEU A 344 -15.51 -0.82 -4.29
C LEU A 344 -13.99 -0.95 -4.23
N PHE A 345 -13.33 -0.79 -5.37
CA PHE A 345 -11.89 -0.59 -5.46
C PHE A 345 -11.61 0.86 -5.87
N THR A 346 -11.01 1.66 -4.99
CA THR A 346 -10.82 3.10 -5.23
C THR A 346 -9.49 3.64 -4.72
N SER A 347 -8.93 4.60 -5.46
CA SER A 347 -7.79 5.41 -5.01
C SER A 347 -8.19 6.68 -4.26
N THR A 348 -9.48 6.99 -4.22
CA THR A 348 -10.01 8.22 -3.63
C THR A 348 -11.34 7.89 -2.94
N PRO A 349 -11.31 7.37 -1.70
CA PRO A 349 -12.52 6.97 -1.00
C PRO A 349 -13.31 8.23 -0.61
N ILE A 350 -14.62 8.21 -0.80
CA ILE A 350 -15.50 9.31 -0.39
C ILE A 350 -16.48 8.75 0.65
N VAL A 351 -16.84 9.54 1.67
CA VAL A 351 -17.75 9.11 2.75
C VAL A 351 -19.06 8.52 2.19
N LYS A 352 -19.61 9.11 1.14
CA LYS A 352 -20.84 8.63 0.48
C LYS A 352 -20.72 7.22 -0.12
N ASP A 353 -19.51 6.76 -0.44
CA ASP A 353 -19.31 5.41 -0.95
C ASP A 353 -19.65 4.36 0.12
N GLN A 354 -19.51 4.68 1.42
CA GLN A 354 -19.79 3.75 2.51
C GLN A 354 -21.28 3.42 2.63
N GLU A 355 -22.15 4.38 2.32
CA GLU A 355 -23.60 4.16 2.34
C GLU A 355 -24.01 3.07 1.35
N PHE A 356 -23.39 3.06 0.17
CA PHE A 356 -23.66 2.06 -0.85
C PHE A 356 -22.83 0.80 -0.64
N PHE A 357 -21.51 0.89 -0.59
CA PHE A 357 -20.64 -0.28 -0.60
C PHE A 357 -20.42 -0.94 0.76
N GLY A 358 -20.61 -0.22 1.86
CA GLY A 358 -20.27 -0.64 3.22
C GLY A 358 -18.98 -0.01 3.73
N GLU A 359 -18.56 -0.43 4.92
CA GLU A 359 -17.36 0.06 5.62
C GLU A 359 -16.05 -0.20 4.84
N LEU A 360 -14.99 0.52 5.24
CA LEU A 360 -13.65 0.25 4.72
C LEU A 360 -13.19 -1.16 5.13
N VAL A 361 -12.93 -2.03 4.16
CA VAL A 361 -12.42 -3.40 4.37
C VAL A 361 -10.92 -3.35 4.66
N GLN A 362 -10.19 -2.66 3.80
CA GLN A 362 -8.74 -2.53 3.88
C GLN A 362 -8.30 -1.24 3.19
N GLY A 363 -7.44 -0.47 3.86
CA GLY A 363 -6.81 0.72 3.33
C GLY A 363 -5.30 0.55 3.17
N TYR A 364 -4.76 1.05 2.07
CA TYR A 364 -3.34 1.33 1.87
C TYR A 364 -3.21 2.75 1.32
N ASP A 365 -3.35 3.74 2.21
CA ASP A 365 -3.42 5.14 1.85
C ASP A 365 -2.03 5.78 1.59
N LEU A 366 -2.04 7.09 1.36
CA LEU A 366 -0.83 7.87 1.13
C LEU A 366 0.11 7.87 2.33
N LEU A 367 -0.42 7.92 3.56
CA LEU A 367 0.39 7.94 4.78
C LEU A 367 1.11 6.61 4.97
N HIS A 368 0.41 5.49 4.79
CA HIS A 368 1.00 4.16 4.84
C HIS A 368 2.11 4.01 3.79
N ALA A 369 1.87 4.46 2.55
CA ALA A 369 2.87 4.39 1.50
C ALA A 369 4.11 5.29 1.78
N ILE A 370 3.94 6.42 2.47
CA ILE A 370 5.06 7.26 2.92
C ILE A 370 5.82 6.58 4.08
N GLN A 371 5.10 6.03 5.06
CA GLN A 371 5.69 5.30 6.19
C GLN A 371 6.47 4.08 5.71
N ASP A 372 5.99 3.41 4.66
CA ASP A 372 6.64 2.28 4.02
C ASP A 372 7.77 2.66 3.07
N GLU A 373 8.06 3.97 2.92
CA GLU A 373 9.07 4.51 2.01
C GLU A 373 8.84 4.17 0.52
N VAL A 374 7.62 3.76 0.18
CA VAL A 374 7.16 3.56 -1.21
C VAL A 374 6.99 4.91 -1.89
N LEU A 375 6.49 5.90 -1.15
CA LEU A 375 6.33 7.28 -1.58
C LEU A 375 7.15 8.21 -0.68
N LYS A 376 7.52 9.38 -1.19
CA LYS A 376 8.24 10.41 -0.43
C LYS A 376 7.27 11.27 0.38
N PRO A 377 7.71 11.79 1.55
CA PRO A 377 6.91 12.74 2.33
C PRO A 377 6.52 13.97 1.51
N ILE A 378 5.39 14.58 1.89
CA ILE A 378 4.89 15.82 1.28
C ILE A 378 4.90 16.92 2.32
N HIS A 379 5.35 18.11 1.92
CA HIS A 379 5.24 19.31 2.72
C HIS A 379 4.14 20.23 2.17
N ILE A 380 3.18 20.59 3.02
CA ILE A 380 2.09 21.49 2.65
C ILE A 380 2.41 22.87 3.22
N LEU A 381 2.67 23.83 2.33
CA LEU A 381 2.92 25.23 2.64
C LEU A 381 1.62 26.01 2.45
N ARG A 382 1.06 26.55 3.54
CA ARG A 382 -0.16 27.36 3.50
C ARG A 382 0.21 28.85 3.55
N GLU A 383 -0.17 29.59 2.52
CA GLU A 383 0.12 31.03 2.39
C GLU A 383 -1.06 31.92 2.80
N THR A 384 -2.27 31.35 2.90
CA THR A 384 -3.47 32.02 3.43
C THR A 384 -3.98 31.35 4.70
N PRO A 385 -4.52 32.11 5.67
CA PRO A 385 -5.25 31.53 6.79
C PRO A 385 -6.49 30.79 6.27
N VAL A 386 -6.78 29.63 6.88
CA VAL A 386 -7.86 28.70 6.49
C VAL A 386 -9.18 29.45 6.30
N LEU A 387 -9.79 29.33 5.12
CA LEU A 387 -11.20 29.66 4.94
C LEU A 387 -12.00 28.55 5.65
N THR A 388 -12.33 28.78 6.92
CA THR A 388 -13.35 28.00 7.62
C THR A 388 -14.67 28.19 6.85
N ASP A 389 -15.32 27.10 6.48
CA ASP A 389 -16.61 27.01 5.75
C ASP A 389 -16.53 26.74 4.23
N ILE A 390 -15.76 25.72 3.82
CA ILE A 390 -15.80 25.16 2.46
C ILE A 390 -16.06 23.64 2.48
N GLU A 391 -17.07 23.18 3.22
CA GLU A 391 -17.47 21.75 3.18
C GLU A 391 -18.43 21.41 2.02
N HIS A 392 -18.91 22.41 1.27
CA HIS A 392 -19.84 22.20 0.15
C HIS A 392 -19.48 23.05 -1.08
N ILE A 393 -18.33 22.78 -1.71
CA ILE A 393 -18.16 23.17 -3.12
C ILE A 393 -18.80 22.07 -3.97
N SER A 394 -20.01 22.33 -4.46
CA SER A 394 -20.49 21.70 -5.69
C SER A 394 -19.63 22.20 -6.86
N ASP A 395 -19.53 21.43 -7.94
CA ASP A 395 -18.81 21.81 -9.18
C ASP A 395 -19.27 23.19 -9.75
N GLU A 396 -20.41 23.71 -9.28
CA GLU A 396 -21.00 24.98 -9.70
C GLU A 396 -20.45 26.22 -8.95
N ALA A 397 -19.85 26.06 -7.75
CA ALA A 397 -19.31 27.20 -6.98
C ALA A 397 -17.97 27.73 -7.53
N CYS A 398 -17.30 26.99 -8.43
CA CYS A 398 -16.11 27.46 -9.16
C CYS A 398 -16.40 28.70 -10.05
N PHE A 399 -17.66 29.00 -10.35
CA PHE A 399 -18.01 30.05 -11.32
C PHE A 399 -18.16 31.46 -10.72
N LEU A 400 -18.39 31.59 -9.41
CA LEU A 400 -18.74 32.87 -8.77
C LEU A 400 -17.52 33.69 -8.28
N GLY A 401 -16.30 33.14 -8.34
CA GLY A 401 -15.07 33.79 -7.84
C GLY A 401 -14.30 34.65 -8.85
N SER A 402 -14.75 34.72 -10.10
CA SER A 402 -13.94 35.24 -11.24
C SER A 402 -13.41 36.67 -11.06
N ASN A 403 -14.15 37.57 -10.40
CA ASN A 403 -13.68 38.96 -10.19
C ASN A 403 -12.73 39.14 -8.98
N PHE A 404 -12.72 38.21 -8.02
CA PHE A 404 -11.87 38.31 -6.82
C PHE A 404 -10.44 37.80 -7.06
N HIS A 405 -10.24 36.93 -8.05
CA HIS A 405 -8.95 36.28 -8.34
C HIS A 405 -7.98 37.15 -9.17
N PHE A 406 -8.47 37.99 -10.10
CA PHE A 406 -7.58 38.79 -10.97
C PHE A 406 -6.73 39.82 -10.21
N ALA A 407 -7.27 40.43 -9.16
CA ALA A 407 -6.55 41.42 -8.35
C ALA A 407 -5.39 40.82 -7.53
N ARG A 408 -5.39 39.49 -7.31
CA ARG A 408 -4.35 38.76 -6.57
C ARG A 408 -3.30 38.10 -7.46
N CYS A 409 -3.47 38.12 -8.79
CA CYS A 409 -2.55 37.43 -9.71
C CYS A 409 -1.10 37.90 -9.58
N ASN A 410 -0.86 39.20 -9.32
CA ASN A 410 0.49 39.73 -9.12
C ASN A 410 1.15 39.12 -7.89
N HIS A 411 0.45 39.14 -6.75
CA HIS A 411 0.95 38.57 -5.50
C HIS A 411 1.17 37.05 -5.62
N LEU A 412 0.24 36.33 -6.26
CA LEU A 412 0.41 34.89 -6.52
C LEU A 412 1.65 34.63 -7.38
N ALA A 413 1.84 35.39 -8.47
CA ALA A 413 3.00 35.25 -9.34
C ALA A 413 4.31 35.55 -8.61
N GLU A 414 4.36 36.61 -7.79
CA GLU A 414 5.52 36.93 -6.95
C GLU A 414 5.89 35.77 -6.02
N ARG A 415 4.92 35.26 -5.23
CA ARG A 415 5.15 34.15 -4.30
C ARG A 415 5.56 32.86 -5.00
N ILE A 416 4.91 32.55 -6.14
CA ILE A 416 5.25 31.36 -6.94
C ILE A 416 6.69 31.47 -7.48
N VAL A 417 7.08 32.63 -8.02
CA VAL A 417 8.43 32.85 -8.55
C VAL A 417 9.48 32.78 -7.45
N GLU A 418 9.25 33.47 -6.32
CA GLU A 418 10.13 33.43 -5.14
C GLU A 418 10.34 31.99 -4.65
N HIS A 419 9.25 31.25 -4.48
CA HIS A 419 9.31 29.86 -4.03
C HIS A 419 10.05 28.99 -5.06
N PHE A 420 9.68 29.08 -6.34
CA PHE A 420 10.28 28.25 -7.38
C PHE A 420 11.78 28.53 -7.60
N GLU A 421 12.22 29.79 -7.48
CA GLU A 421 13.64 30.15 -7.60
C GLU A 421 14.47 29.70 -6.39
N SER A 422 13.86 29.54 -5.21
CA SER A 422 14.53 28.95 -4.04
C SER A 422 14.87 27.47 -4.23
N LYS A 423 14.30 26.83 -5.26
CA LYS A 423 14.41 25.41 -5.56
C LYS A 423 15.34 25.17 -6.74
N ALA A 424 16.28 24.23 -6.61
CA ALA A 424 17.20 23.87 -7.68
C ALA A 424 16.61 22.75 -8.56
N ASN A 425 16.59 22.96 -9.88
CA ASN A 425 16.29 21.97 -10.93
C ASN A 425 15.03 21.13 -10.69
N GLN A 426 13.89 21.80 -10.54
CA GLN A 426 12.60 21.17 -10.27
C GLN A 426 11.57 21.48 -11.33
N LYS A 427 10.61 20.56 -11.48
CA LYS A 427 9.42 20.80 -12.29
C LYS A 427 8.22 21.07 -11.40
N ALA A 428 7.40 22.02 -11.83
CA ALA A 428 6.23 22.43 -11.07
C ALA A 428 4.98 22.60 -11.92
N LEU A 429 3.83 22.41 -11.28
CA LEU A 429 2.52 22.68 -11.86
C LEU A 429 1.86 23.85 -11.13
N ILE A 430 1.19 24.72 -11.88
CA ILE A 430 0.32 25.76 -11.34
C ILE A 430 -1.12 25.42 -11.74
N VAL A 431 -1.95 25.12 -10.75
CA VAL A 431 -3.35 24.72 -10.94
C VAL A 431 -4.25 25.93 -10.81
N VAL A 432 -4.99 26.21 -11.88
CA VAL A 432 -5.96 27.30 -11.97
C VAL A 432 -7.38 26.77 -12.28
N ASP A 433 -8.38 27.64 -12.15
CA ASP A 433 -9.79 27.34 -12.40
C ASP A 433 -10.15 27.45 -13.89
N THR A 434 -9.58 28.43 -14.60
CA THR A 434 -9.95 28.78 -15.97
C THR A 434 -8.74 29.02 -16.87
N ILE A 435 -8.97 28.93 -18.19
CA ILE A 435 -7.94 29.20 -19.20
C ILE A 435 -7.51 30.68 -19.16
N ASP A 436 -8.42 31.58 -18.83
CA ASP A 436 -8.12 33.01 -18.70
C ASP A 436 -7.24 33.29 -17.49
N HIS A 437 -7.56 32.70 -16.33
CA HIS A 437 -6.67 32.77 -15.17
C HIS A 437 -5.27 32.21 -15.47
N ALA A 438 -5.18 31.12 -16.24
CA ALA A 438 -3.89 30.59 -16.69
C ALA A 438 -3.10 31.60 -17.54
N ARG A 439 -3.77 32.33 -18.44
CA ARG A 439 -3.15 33.41 -19.24
C ARG A 439 -2.65 34.53 -18.34
N HIS A 440 -3.49 35.01 -17.43
CA HIS A 440 -3.13 36.12 -16.55
C HIS A 440 -1.97 35.79 -15.62
N ILE A 441 -1.93 34.60 -15.01
CA ILE A 441 -0.78 34.17 -14.20
C ILE A 441 0.48 34.09 -15.06
N LEU A 442 0.38 33.49 -16.25
CA LEU A 442 1.52 33.38 -17.17
C LEU A 442 2.09 34.77 -17.51
N ASP A 443 1.22 35.72 -17.86
CA ASP A 443 1.62 37.09 -18.20
C ASP A 443 2.30 37.79 -17.02
N GLN A 444 1.79 37.61 -15.79
CA GLN A 444 2.42 38.18 -14.59
C GLN A 444 3.78 37.55 -14.28
N VAL A 445 3.91 36.23 -14.40
CA VAL A 445 5.20 35.54 -14.21
C VAL A 445 6.21 36.02 -15.26
N LEU A 446 5.81 36.15 -16.53
CA LEU A 446 6.68 36.63 -17.60
C LEU A 446 7.02 38.13 -17.46
N SER A 447 6.15 38.94 -16.87
CA SER A 447 6.45 40.33 -16.49
C SER A 447 7.56 40.40 -15.43
N LEU A 448 7.48 39.54 -14.40
CA LEU A 448 8.50 39.44 -13.35
C LEU A 448 9.82 38.81 -13.83
N ARG A 449 9.73 37.86 -14.77
CA ARG A 449 10.88 37.13 -15.34
C ARG A 449 10.78 37.00 -16.87
N PRO A 450 11.07 38.07 -17.63
CA PRO A 450 10.94 38.06 -19.10
C PRO A 450 11.78 36.99 -19.79
N LYS A 451 12.94 36.64 -19.21
CA LYS A 451 13.83 35.59 -19.74
C LYS A 451 13.19 34.20 -19.80
N TRP A 452 12.16 33.93 -18.99
CA TRP A 452 11.50 32.62 -18.94
C TRP A 452 10.60 32.34 -20.14
N GLY A 453 10.30 33.36 -20.96
CA GLY A 453 9.55 33.22 -22.21
C GLY A 453 10.40 33.44 -23.46
N ALA A 454 11.73 33.45 -23.34
CA ALA A 454 12.62 33.66 -24.49
C ALA A 454 12.65 32.43 -25.40
N ASP A 455 12.70 32.66 -26.72
CA ASP A 455 12.78 31.59 -27.72
C ASP A 455 13.94 30.62 -27.41
N GLY A 456 13.61 29.33 -27.29
CA GLY A 456 14.58 28.27 -26.93
C GLY A 456 14.86 28.10 -25.44
N TYR A 457 14.34 28.98 -24.57
CA TYR A 457 14.48 28.92 -23.10
C TYR A 457 13.11 29.07 -22.39
N GLU A 458 12.05 28.56 -23.01
CA GLU A 458 10.69 28.63 -22.50
C GLU A 458 10.55 27.83 -21.20
N ARG A 459 10.73 28.50 -20.06
CA ARG A 459 10.76 27.88 -18.73
C ARG A 459 9.36 27.59 -18.21
N ILE A 460 8.37 28.38 -18.61
CA ILE A 460 6.96 28.27 -18.22
C ILE A 460 6.05 28.30 -19.45
N GLN A 461 5.05 27.42 -19.48
CA GLN A 461 4.05 27.38 -20.55
C GLN A 461 2.65 27.11 -20.00
N LYS A 462 1.63 27.65 -20.66
CA LYS A 462 0.23 27.29 -20.40
C LYS A 462 -0.11 25.96 -21.08
N VAL A 463 -1.03 25.19 -20.53
CA VAL A 463 -1.62 23.99 -21.15
C VAL A 463 -3.15 24.00 -21.05
N SER A 464 -3.83 23.53 -22.09
CA SER A 464 -5.28 23.42 -22.11
C SER A 464 -5.77 22.33 -23.07
N TYR A 465 -6.93 21.74 -22.80
CA TYR A 465 -7.63 20.84 -23.73
C TYR A 465 -8.08 21.50 -25.03
N MET A 466 -8.15 22.83 -25.08
CA MET A 466 -8.51 23.58 -26.29
C MET A 466 -7.32 23.77 -27.26
N GLU A 467 -6.11 23.37 -26.87
CA GLU A 467 -4.93 23.47 -27.72
C GLU A 467 -4.90 22.39 -28.81
N ASN A 468 -4.19 22.69 -29.90
CA ASN A 468 -3.92 21.70 -30.93
C ASN A 468 -3.21 20.48 -30.29
N THR A 469 -3.69 19.28 -30.58
CA THR A 469 -3.24 18.03 -29.97
C THR A 469 -1.76 17.75 -30.19
N ASP A 470 -1.19 18.12 -31.33
CA ASP A 470 0.23 17.94 -31.62
C ASP A 470 1.11 18.91 -30.83
N VAL A 471 0.65 20.16 -30.69
CA VAL A 471 1.33 21.19 -29.88
C VAL A 471 1.33 20.79 -28.40
N ALA A 472 0.18 20.37 -27.87
CA ALA A 472 0.05 19.91 -26.50
C ALA A 472 0.95 18.69 -26.23
N ARG A 473 0.99 17.70 -27.14
CA ARG A 473 1.88 16.52 -27.01
C ARG A 473 3.35 16.91 -27.02
N ASN A 474 3.77 17.80 -27.92
CA ASN A 474 5.16 18.25 -27.98
C ASN A 474 5.57 19.01 -26.71
N ARG A 475 4.71 19.88 -26.19
CA ARG A 475 4.95 20.60 -24.94
C ARG A 475 5.06 19.66 -23.74
N LEU A 476 4.17 18.67 -23.64
CA LEU A 476 4.27 17.64 -22.60
C LEU A 476 5.56 16.83 -22.73
N LYS A 477 5.97 16.47 -23.96
CA LYS A 477 7.22 15.76 -24.20
C LYS A 477 8.43 16.57 -23.71
N LEU A 478 8.47 17.88 -23.99
CA LEU A 478 9.50 18.77 -23.48
C LEU A 478 9.46 18.86 -21.95
N PHE A 479 8.27 19.05 -21.37
CA PHE A 479 8.11 19.09 -19.92
C PHE A 479 8.41 17.74 -19.23
N LEU A 480 8.43 16.61 -19.94
CA LEU A 480 8.84 15.32 -19.38
C LEU A 480 10.34 15.03 -19.58
N ASP A 481 11.06 15.84 -20.35
CA ASP A 481 12.51 15.72 -20.52
C ASP A 481 13.25 16.47 -19.40
N ALA A 482 13.98 15.74 -18.54
CA ALA A 482 14.70 16.30 -17.40
C ALA A 482 15.73 17.39 -17.79
N ASN A 483 16.23 17.38 -19.03
CA ASN A 483 17.19 18.37 -19.52
C ASN A 483 16.53 19.57 -20.22
N SER A 484 15.20 19.55 -20.37
CA SER A 484 14.47 20.66 -20.97
C SER A 484 14.50 21.90 -20.08
N SER A 485 14.57 23.08 -20.72
CA SER A 485 14.34 24.36 -20.06
C SER A 485 12.92 24.49 -19.52
N LEU A 486 11.94 23.78 -20.12
CA LEU A 486 10.54 23.80 -19.69
C LEU A 486 10.35 23.07 -18.37
N SER A 487 10.13 23.86 -17.31
CA SER A 487 10.08 23.39 -15.93
C SER A 487 8.81 23.81 -15.19
N MET A 488 7.94 24.62 -15.80
CA MET A 488 6.64 24.97 -15.21
C MET A 488 5.50 24.84 -16.22
N LEU A 489 4.39 24.25 -15.79
CA LEU A 489 3.14 24.25 -16.55
C LEU A 489 2.01 24.92 -15.78
N VAL A 490 1.25 25.78 -16.46
CA VAL A 490 0.03 26.42 -15.92
C VAL A 490 -1.20 25.84 -16.61
N GLY A 491 -2.15 25.31 -15.86
CA GLY A 491 -3.31 24.64 -16.46
C GLY A 491 -4.45 24.39 -15.49
N THR A 492 -5.58 23.97 -16.05
CA THR A 492 -6.76 23.65 -15.23
C THR A 492 -6.60 22.33 -14.51
N GLY A 493 -7.25 22.20 -13.35
CA GLY A 493 -7.26 20.94 -12.60
C GLY A 493 -7.74 19.74 -13.43
N SER A 494 -8.70 19.96 -14.34
CA SER A 494 -9.15 18.93 -15.28
C SER A 494 -8.02 18.40 -16.17
N TYR A 495 -7.11 19.27 -16.62
CA TYR A 495 -5.98 18.89 -17.47
C TYR A 495 -4.98 18.02 -16.69
N PHE A 496 -4.65 18.44 -15.47
CA PHE A 496 -3.70 17.70 -14.63
C PHE A 496 -4.27 16.45 -13.98
N ALA A 497 -5.59 16.25 -13.99
CA ALA A 497 -6.19 15.05 -13.45
C ALA A 497 -5.62 13.76 -14.08
N GLY A 498 -5.25 13.77 -15.36
CA GLY A 498 -4.63 12.63 -16.03
C GLY A 498 -3.11 12.67 -16.09
N PHE A 499 -2.47 13.65 -15.46
CA PHE A 499 -1.03 13.88 -15.59
C PHE A 499 -0.26 13.05 -14.55
N ASP A 500 0.83 12.41 -15.01
CA ASP A 500 1.69 11.57 -14.17
C ASP A 500 3.15 11.78 -14.57
N SER A 501 3.99 12.15 -13.61
CA SER A 501 5.44 12.38 -13.80
C SER A 501 6.18 12.37 -12.46
N SER A 502 7.26 11.60 -12.38
CA SER A 502 8.18 11.59 -11.23
C SER A 502 9.15 12.77 -11.20
N LEU A 503 9.05 13.70 -12.17
CA LEU A 503 9.89 14.91 -12.21
C LEU A 503 9.25 16.10 -11.50
N VAL A 504 7.93 16.06 -11.26
CA VAL A 504 7.21 17.14 -10.59
C VAL A 504 7.43 17.02 -9.09
N SER A 505 8.07 18.02 -8.50
CA SER A 505 8.29 18.10 -7.04
C SER A 505 7.38 19.11 -6.36
N SER A 506 6.89 20.12 -7.09
CA SER A 506 6.09 21.21 -6.53
C SER A 506 4.77 21.41 -7.27
N VAL A 507 3.70 21.63 -6.52
CA VAL A 507 2.40 22.02 -7.08
C VAL A 507 1.88 23.26 -6.37
N TYR A 508 1.51 24.27 -7.15
CA TYR A 508 0.92 25.53 -6.68
C TYR A 508 -0.60 25.50 -6.90
N ILE A 509 -1.38 25.67 -5.84
CA ILE A 509 -2.84 25.65 -5.86
C ILE A 509 -3.36 27.07 -5.70
N THR A 510 -3.95 27.64 -6.76
CA THR A 510 -4.45 29.03 -6.75
C THR A 510 -5.98 29.13 -6.76
N CYS A 511 -6.67 28.00 -6.87
CA CYS A 511 -8.13 27.91 -6.88
C CYS A 511 -8.62 26.69 -6.09
N PRO A 512 -9.89 26.68 -5.63
CA PRO A 512 -10.47 25.47 -5.05
C PRO A 512 -10.42 24.27 -6.00
N ILE A 513 -10.15 23.08 -5.46
CA ILE A 513 -10.07 21.83 -6.22
C ILE A 513 -10.79 20.68 -5.52
N SER A 514 -11.25 19.70 -6.30
CA SER A 514 -11.95 18.52 -5.78
C SER A 514 -11.04 17.64 -4.91
N LEU A 515 -11.64 16.85 -4.02
CA LEU A 515 -10.92 15.87 -3.18
C LEU A 515 -10.11 14.89 -4.04
N GLN A 516 -10.66 14.43 -5.16
CA GLN A 516 -9.95 13.51 -6.07
C GLN A 516 -8.71 14.14 -6.68
N LEU A 517 -8.78 15.40 -7.07
CA LEU A 517 -7.62 16.10 -7.59
C LEU A 517 -6.57 16.33 -6.50
N ARG A 518 -6.99 16.59 -5.25
CA ARG A 518 -6.07 16.64 -4.09
C ARG A 518 -5.28 15.33 -3.94
N TYR A 519 -5.95 14.18 -3.89
CA TYR A 519 -5.25 12.86 -3.85
C TYR A 519 -4.27 12.66 -5.00
N ARG A 520 -4.66 13.05 -6.23
CA ARG A 520 -3.82 12.88 -7.42
C ARG A 520 -2.58 13.77 -7.37
N LEU A 521 -2.74 15.04 -7.00
CA LEU A 521 -1.62 15.99 -6.91
C LEU A 521 -0.68 15.65 -5.75
N ALA A 522 -1.22 15.22 -4.61
CA ALA A 522 -0.42 14.72 -3.50
C ALA A 522 0.41 13.50 -3.92
N ASN A 523 -0.22 12.54 -4.58
CA ASN A 523 0.47 11.36 -5.09
C ASN A 523 1.48 11.68 -6.22
N LEU A 524 1.25 12.73 -7.00
CA LEU A 524 2.18 13.17 -8.04
C LEU A 524 3.49 13.66 -7.42
N VAL A 525 3.41 14.59 -6.44
CA VAL A 525 4.61 15.17 -5.82
C VAL A 525 5.35 14.19 -4.91
N SER A 526 4.66 13.19 -4.36
CA SER A 526 5.26 12.14 -3.53
C SER A 526 6.08 11.11 -4.33
N ARG A 527 5.97 11.09 -5.66
CA ARG A 527 6.76 10.22 -6.56
C ARG A 527 8.08 10.84 -7.01
N SER A 528 8.39 12.07 -6.57
CA SER A 528 9.54 12.81 -7.06
C SER A 528 10.87 12.11 -6.76
N ASN A 529 11.67 11.84 -7.82
CA ASN A 529 12.83 10.94 -7.74
C ASN A 529 14.20 11.63 -7.85
N ALA A 530 14.28 12.89 -8.29
CA ALA A 530 15.54 13.37 -8.86
C ALA A 530 16.42 14.23 -7.94
N PHE A 531 15.86 15.10 -7.08
CA PHE A 531 16.68 16.10 -6.38
C PHE A 531 16.24 16.48 -4.95
N GLU A 532 15.01 16.13 -4.53
CA GLU A 532 14.51 16.46 -3.20
C GLU A 532 14.15 15.22 -2.38
N GLN A 533 14.31 15.34 -1.06
CA GLN A 533 13.91 14.30 -0.10
C GLN A 533 12.39 14.27 0.14
N ARG A 534 11.63 15.26 -0.39
CA ARG A 534 10.19 15.45 -0.15
C ARG A 534 9.56 16.26 -1.29
N GLY A 535 8.30 16.00 -1.61
CA GLY A 535 7.50 16.84 -2.52
C GLY A 535 6.81 17.99 -1.77
N GLU A 536 6.36 19.03 -2.48
CA GLU A 536 5.75 20.22 -1.89
C GLU A 536 4.44 20.63 -2.57
N ILE A 537 3.47 21.01 -1.75
CA ILE A 537 2.20 21.61 -2.19
C ILE A 537 2.12 23.00 -1.56
N VAL A 538 2.07 24.02 -2.40
CA VAL A 538 1.89 25.41 -1.98
C VAL A 538 0.43 25.78 -2.18
N ASP A 539 -0.28 25.95 -1.08
CA ASP A 539 -1.72 26.17 -1.04
C ASP A 539 -2.04 27.63 -0.71
N PHE A 540 -2.50 28.37 -1.73
CA PHE A 540 -2.94 29.76 -1.63
C PHE A 540 -4.45 29.90 -1.38
N VAL A 541 -5.15 28.78 -1.14
CA VAL A 541 -6.60 28.72 -0.98
C VAL A 541 -6.97 28.33 0.44
N GLY A 542 -6.14 27.50 1.09
CA GLY A 542 -6.38 26.99 2.45
C GLY A 542 -7.22 25.72 2.46
N LEU A 543 -6.97 24.80 1.53
CA LEU A 543 -7.65 23.52 1.45
C LEU A 543 -7.25 22.59 2.60
N ASP A 544 -8.15 21.66 2.88
CA ASP A 544 -7.84 20.53 3.73
C ASP A 544 -7.01 19.50 2.96
N TRP A 545 -5.98 18.97 3.60
CA TRP A 545 -5.07 17.97 3.03
C TRP A 545 -4.95 16.75 3.94
N THR A 546 -5.89 16.55 4.87
CA THR A 546 -6.06 15.24 5.51
C THR A 546 -6.62 14.27 4.47
N LEU A 547 -5.71 13.56 3.79
CA LEU A 547 -5.97 12.63 2.71
C LEU A 547 -5.81 11.18 3.18
#